data_AF-A0AAD4INZ6-F1
#
_entry.id   AF-A0AAD4INZ6-F1
#
_cell.length_a   1.000
_cell.length_b   1.000
_cell.length_c   1.000
_cell.angle_alpha   90.00
_cell.angle_beta   90.00
_cell.angle_gamma   90.00
#
_symmetry.space_group_name_H-M   'P 1'
#
loop_
_entity.id
_entity.type
_entity.pdbx_description
1 polymer ?
#
loop_
_entity_poly.entity_id
_entity_poly.type
_entity_poly.pdbx_seq_one_letter_code
_entity_poly.pdbx_strand_id
1 'polypeptide(L)'
;MENNKRREFSLPTEIVEHIHSFMKGKEAVRIAIVSKSLYNAWSKRPNLDFDERHFKSNTIFSEFTKNTMKRYEDLNLKIESFTLRMDHECSNPLAKKLIVRAVKLGAIDLIIEFYGPVCCHFNLPDEVFASETLARLSLTECAIDVGRNVEVNCSKLKSLHLCRVGIINGDLFRNLVSRCPSIEKIICDGNLISVEKEIHNNHKLNGMLEYEFHKLQSLSLDTLKDRDALFFQEFLLKFPCLKILAIRNIYNCGKIRICSQSLECISFVEYYKAVTAEFDVPNIRKFHFEGSASSCLTFETTCGDDWESDIHIMCYQGSSSWLSSLRKLLQNLSMSKVSLSIHVKYRSKYICDYTSCEPMPLVENLKIMDHVPNSGLLHGLFFICRPKFVNRHCFAPNRNALLKLLCTKLVDKRSGNRCIPKPSMHGLEEVNVELFEEKLQKWRPPLLWKMLFDAPTITENTQKVRFRLRWRSVTSS
;
A
#
# COMPACT_ATOMS: atom_id res chain seq x y z
N MET A 1 -17.31 39.18 -49.09
CA MET A 1 -18.03 38.05 -48.45
C MET A 1 -17.19 36.80 -48.63
N GLU A 2 -16.27 36.52 -47.71
CA GLU A 2 -15.51 35.27 -47.72
C GLU A 2 -16.08 34.32 -46.66
N ASN A 3 -16.58 33.20 -47.15
CA ASN A 3 -17.17 32.11 -46.39
C ASN A 3 -16.07 31.42 -45.57
N ASN A 4 -15.92 31.81 -44.30
CA ASN A 4 -15.00 31.15 -43.37
C ASN A 4 -15.64 29.81 -42.90
N LYS A 5 -15.67 28.81 -43.80
CA LYS A 5 -16.03 27.44 -43.45
C LYS A 5 -14.98 26.91 -42.47
N ARG A 6 -15.31 26.89 -41.17
CA ARG A 6 -14.57 26.10 -40.17
C ARG A 6 -14.41 24.68 -40.72
N ARG A 7 -13.18 24.28 -41.06
CA ARG A 7 -12.86 22.88 -41.39
C ARG A 7 -13.07 22.06 -40.12
N GLU A 8 -14.23 21.43 -39.98
CA GLU A 8 -14.41 20.34 -39.02
C GLU A 8 -13.46 19.21 -39.43
N PHE A 9 -12.43 18.96 -38.63
CA PHE A 9 -11.65 17.73 -38.74
C PHE A 9 -12.58 16.58 -38.33
N SER A 10 -13.11 15.82 -39.30
CA SER A 10 -13.90 14.63 -39.04
C SER A 10 -12.97 13.48 -38.65
N LEU A 11 -12.60 13.41 -37.37
CA LEU A 11 -11.93 12.23 -36.81
C LEU A 11 -12.91 11.05 -36.82
N PRO A 12 -12.47 9.84 -37.23
CA PRO A 12 -13.24 8.60 -37.09
C PRO A 12 -13.73 8.41 -35.65
N THR A 13 -14.93 7.86 -35.50
CA THR A 13 -15.58 7.65 -34.19
C THR A 13 -14.68 6.84 -33.26
N GLU A 14 -13.96 5.86 -33.78
CA GLU A 14 -13.06 4.99 -33.03
C GLU A 14 -11.87 5.75 -32.44
N ILE A 15 -11.32 6.72 -33.17
CA ILE A 15 -10.23 7.57 -32.69
C ILE A 15 -10.74 8.53 -31.60
N VAL A 16 -11.94 9.07 -31.80
CA VAL A 16 -12.60 9.94 -30.81
C VAL A 16 -12.87 9.18 -29.51
N GLU A 17 -13.42 7.96 -29.60
CA GLU A 17 -13.65 7.09 -28.45
C GLU A 17 -12.35 6.71 -27.75
N HIS A 18 -11.30 6.40 -28.51
CA HIS A 18 -9.98 6.09 -27.97
C HIS A 18 -9.39 7.29 -27.21
N ILE A 19 -9.42 8.50 -27.78
CA ILE A 19 -8.96 9.72 -27.10
C ILE A 19 -9.76 9.96 -25.82
N HIS A 20 -11.10 9.82 -25.86
CA HIS A 20 -11.95 9.97 -24.68
C HIS A 20 -11.70 8.93 -23.59
N SER A 21 -11.27 7.71 -23.94
CA SER A 21 -10.94 6.67 -22.97
C SER A 21 -9.78 7.07 -22.04
N PHE A 22 -8.87 7.93 -22.49
CA PHE A 22 -7.75 8.43 -21.68
C PHE A 22 -8.10 9.64 -20.81
N MET A 23 -9.28 10.25 -21.01
CA MET A 23 -9.66 11.48 -20.32
C MET A 23 -10.63 11.22 -19.17
N LYS A 24 -10.34 11.81 -18.00
CA LYS A 24 -11.20 11.71 -16.81
C LYS A 24 -11.85 13.06 -16.45
N GLY A 25 -13.05 12.99 -15.87
CA GLY A 25 -13.76 14.13 -15.30
C GLY A 25 -13.81 15.37 -16.21
N LYS A 26 -13.26 16.48 -15.69
CA LYS A 26 -13.30 17.83 -16.27
C LYS A 26 -12.59 17.97 -17.63
N GLU A 27 -11.51 17.22 -17.86
CA GLU A 27 -10.75 17.30 -19.12
C GLU A 27 -11.55 16.73 -20.30
N ALA A 28 -12.30 15.66 -20.07
CA ALA A 28 -13.18 15.09 -21.07
C ALA A 28 -14.29 16.08 -21.50
N VAL A 29 -14.81 16.88 -20.57
CA VAL A 29 -15.81 17.93 -20.86
C VAL A 29 -15.19 19.06 -21.69
N ARG A 30 -13.95 19.47 -21.40
CA ARG A 30 -13.26 20.52 -22.14
C ARG A 30 -13.08 20.17 -23.61
N ILE A 31 -12.70 18.93 -23.89
CA ILE A 31 -12.52 18.46 -25.27
C ILE A 31 -13.87 18.28 -25.98
N ALA A 32 -14.95 17.96 -25.27
CA ALA A 32 -16.30 17.91 -25.83
C ALA A 32 -16.77 19.25 -26.43
N ILE A 33 -16.19 20.39 -26.03
CA ILE A 33 -16.56 21.72 -26.56
C ILE A 33 -15.92 22.00 -27.93
N VAL A 34 -14.89 21.22 -28.31
CA VAL A 34 -14.07 21.48 -29.52
C VAL A 34 -14.83 21.15 -30.81
N SER A 35 -15.72 20.15 -30.81
CA SER A 35 -16.56 19.82 -31.97
C SER A 35 -17.86 19.11 -31.58
N LYS A 36 -18.83 19.08 -32.50
CA LYS A 36 -20.08 18.31 -32.31
C LYS A 36 -19.84 16.81 -32.21
N SER A 37 -18.86 16.27 -32.95
CA SER A 37 -18.52 14.85 -32.90
C SER A 37 -17.95 14.44 -31.55
N LEU A 38 -17.02 15.24 -31.00
CA LEU A 38 -16.44 15.05 -29.67
C LEU A 38 -17.51 15.19 -28.58
N TYR A 39 -18.40 16.17 -28.71
CA TYR A 39 -19.54 16.30 -27.82
C TYR A 39 -20.44 15.06 -27.83
N ASN A 40 -20.79 14.56 -29.02
CA ASN A 40 -21.65 13.39 -29.16
C ASN A 40 -21.02 12.15 -28.54
N ALA A 41 -19.73 11.90 -28.78
CA ALA A 41 -19.02 10.78 -28.17
C ALA A 41 -18.94 10.91 -26.64
N TRP A 42 -18.57 12.10 -26.14
CA TRP A 42 -18.56 12.38 -24.71
C TRP A 42 -19.94 12.16 -24.06
N SER A 43 -21.02 12.59 -24.73
CA SER A 43 -22.38 12.55 -24.18
C SER A 43 -22.89 11.13 -23.94
N LYS A 44 -22.31 10.12 -24.63
CA LYS A 44 -22.68 8.70 -24.60
C LYS A 44 -21.63 7.79 -23.94
N ARG A 45 -20.57 8.37 -23.36
CA ARG A 45 -19.44 7.61 -22.82
C ARG A 45 -19.87 6.66 -21.68
N PRO A 46 -19.34 5.44 -21.58
CA PRO A 46 -19.77 4.51 -20.53
C PRO A 46 -19.31 4.89 -19.11
N ASN A 47 -18.37 5.83 -18.98
CA ASN A 47 -17.77 6.24 -17.71
C ASN A 47 -18.36 7.57 -17.21
N LEU A 48 -19.17 7.53 -16.16
CA LEU A 48 -19.70 8.72 -15.51
C LEU A 48 -18.88 9.07 -14.26
N ASP A 49 -18.49 10.33 -14.15
CA ASP A 49 -17.67 10.86 -13.06
C ASP A 49 -18.31 12.16 -12.60
N PHE A 50 -19.07 12.06 -11.52
CA PHE A 50 -19.79 13.15 -10.90
C PHE A 50 -19.06 13.55 -9.64
N ASP A 51 -18.47 14.73 -9.65
CA ASP A 51 -17.75 15.28 -8.50
C ASP A 51 -18.26 16.69 -8.25
N GLU A 52 -18.97 16.85 -7.13
CA GLU A 52 -19.62 18.09 -6.72
C GLU A 52 -18.63 19.26 -6.60
N ARG A 53 -17.37 18.99 -6.26
CA ARG A 53 -16.30 20.01 -6.15
C ARG A 53 -15.98 20.69 -7.48
N HIS A 54 -16.38 20.10 -8.61
CA HIS A 54 -16.21 20.71 -9.92
C HIS A 54 -17.30 21.75 -10.26
N PHE A 55 -18.33 21.88 -9.42
CA PHE A 55 -19.48 22.74 -9.66
C PHE A 55 -19.46 23.95 -8.73
N LYS A 56 -20.01 25.08 -9.20
CA LYS A 56 -20.07 26.31 -8.41
C LYS A 56 -21.14 26.26 -7.31
N SER A 57 -22.13 25.37 -7.45
CA SER A 57 -23.20 25.17 -6.48
C SER A 57 -23.87 23.81 -6.65
N ASN A 58 -24.46 23.32 -5.56
CA ASN A 58 -25.15 22.02 -5.51
C ASN A 58 -26.37 21.98 -6.45
N THR A 59 -27.02 23.12 -6.69
CA THR A 59 -28.14 23.22 -7.64
C THR A 59 -27.71 22.92 -9.07
N ILE A 60 -26.57 23.47 -9.51
CA ILE A 60 -26.05 23.24 -10.87
C ILE A 60 -25.61 21.78 -11.00
N PHE A 61 -24.95 21.23 -9.97
CA PHE A 61 -24.59 19.83 -9.91
C PHE A 61 -25.82 18.92 -9.99
N SER A 62 -26.87 19.21 -9.21
CA SER A 62 -28.13 18.45 -9.21
C SER A 62 -28.79 18.45 -10.58
N GLU A 63 -28.89 19.60 -11.23
CA GLU A 63 -29.48 19.75 -12.56
C GLU A 63 -28.68 18.97 -13.61
N PHE A 64 -27.35 19.11 -13.60
CA PHE A 64 -26.45 18.43 -14.51
C PHE A 64 -26.54 16.91 -14.39
N THR A 65 -26.49 16.38 -13.16
CA THR A 65 -26.54 14.94 -12.91
C THR A 65 -27.90 14.36 -13.28
N LYS A 66 -29.01 15.02 -12.91
CA LYS A 66 -30.36 14.60 -13.31
C LYS A 66 -30.54 14.54 -14.82
N ASN A 67 -30.12 15.60 -15.54
CA ASN A 67 -30.24 15.65 -17.00
C ASN A 67 -29.34 14.62 -17.68
N THR A 68 -28.16 14.37 -17.13
CA THR A 68 -27.27 13.31 -17.63
C THR A 68 -27.88 11.93 -17.43
N MET A 69 -28.37 11.60 -16.22
CA MET A 69 -28.99 10.30 -15.97
C MET A 69 -30.26 10.09 -16.81
N LYS A 70 -31.09 11.13 -16.96
CA LYS A 70 -32.27 11.08 -17.82
C LYS A 70 -31.88 10.78 -19.28
N ARG A 71 -30.83 11.42 -19.80
CA ARG A 71 -30.32 11.12 -21.15
C ARG A 71 -29.91 9.65 -21.30
N TYR A 72 -29.30 9.04 -20.27
CA TYR A 72 -28.90 7.63 -20.33
C TYR A 72 -30.11 6.70 -20.30
N GLU A 73 -31.12 7.04 -19.51
CA GLU A 73 -32.41 6.35 -19.49
C GLU A 73 -33.12 6.44 -20.86
N ASP A 74 -33.27 7.66 -21.40
CA ASP A 74 -33.99 7.93 -22.65
C ASP A 74 -33.32 7.27 -23.87
N LEU A 75 -31.98 7.18 -23.87
CA LEU A 75 -31.19 6.59 -24.96
C LEU A 75 -30.82 5.12 -24.71
N ASN A 76 -31.27 4.52 -23.60
CA ASN A 76 -30.90 3.17 -23.17
C ASN A 76 -29.38 2.92 -23.16
N LEU A 77 -28.61 3.92 -22.71
CA LEU A 77 -27.16 3.83 -22.61
C LEU A 77 -26.76 3.02 -21.37
N LYS A 78 -25.70 2.23 -21.51
CA LYS A 78 -25.11 1.51 -20.39
C LYS A 78 -24.06 2.34 -19.68
N ILE A 79 -23.98 2.14 -18.37
CA ILE A 79 -22.90 2.70 -17.54
C ILE A 79 -21.96 1.54 -17.23
N GLU A 80 -20.69 1.66 -17.56
CA GLU A 80 -19.68 0.67 -17.16
C GLU A 80 -19.05 1.07 -15.84
N SER A 81 -18.69 2.35 -15.68
CA SER A 81 -18.11 2.90 -14.47
C SER A 81 -18.87 4.14 -14.01
N PHE A 82 -19.24 4.16 -12.73
CA PHE A 82 -19.93 5.28 -12.10
C PHE A 82 -19.15 5.73 -10.87
N THR A 83 -18.70 6.99 -10.90
CA THR A 83 -18.09 7.63 -9.74
C THR A 83 -18.94 8.77 -9.25
N LEU A 84 -19.19 8.81 -7.95
CA LEU A 84 -19.89 9.88 -7.27
C LEU A 84 -19.05 10.40 -6.11
N ARG A 85 -18.72 11.69 -6.14
CA ARG A 85 -18.09 12.44 -5.06
C ARG A 85 -18.97 13.59 -4.65
N MET A 86 -19.35 13.61 -3.38
CA MET A 86 -20.25 14.62 -2.83
C MET A 86 -19.87 15.00 -1.40
N ASP A 87 -20.30 16.17 -0.97
CA ASP A 87 -20.25 16.57 0.42
C ASP A 87 -21.07 15.59 1.28
N HIS A 88 -20.57 15.33 2.49
CA HIS A 88 -21.16 14.37 3.40
C HIS A 88 -22.48 14.91 3.99
N GLU A 89 -23.60 14.36 3.53
CA GLU A 89 -24.93 14.57 4.11
C GLU A 89 -25.60 13.22 4.40
N CYS A 90 -25.96 12.97 5.66
CA CYS A 90 -26.48 11.67 6.11
C CYS A 90 -27.76 11.22 5.40
N SER A 91 -28.54 12.19 4.90
CA SER A 91 -29.67 11.97 4.02
C SER A 91 -29.43 12.78 2.77
N ASN A 92 -28.89 12.14 1.73
CA ASN A 92 -28.73 12.75 0.43
C ASN A 92 -29.64 12.02 -0.59
N PRO A 93 -30.90 12.49 -0.79
CA PRO A 93 -31.84 11.88 -1.71
C PRO A 93 -31.33 11.85 -3.15
N LEU A 94 -30.53 12.85 -3.53
CA LEU A 94 -29.91 12.90 -4.85
C LEU A 94 -28.90 11.76 -4.98
N ALA A 95 -27.96 11.62 -4.05
CA ALA A 95 -26.97 10.54 -4.07
C ALA A 95 -27.64 9.16 -4.16
N LYS A 96 -28.63 8.90 -3.29
CA LYS A 96 -29.42 7.65 -3.34
C LYS A 96 -30.03 7.42 -4.72
N LYS A 97 -30.69 8.42 -5.28
CA LYS A 97 -31.33 8.32 -6.61
C LYS A 97 -30.31 8.08 -7.72
N LEU A 98 -29.17 8.75 -7.70
CA LEU A 98 -28.12 8.60 -8.70
C LEU A 98 -27.50 7.19 -8.64
N ILE A 99 -27.18 6.69 -7.44
CA ILE A 99 -26.62 5.36 -7.20
C ILE A 99 -27.56 4.26 -7.73
N VAL A 100 -28.84 4.30 -7.31
CA VAL A 100 -29.84 3.30 -7.73
C VAL A 100 -30.01 3.31 -9.26
N ARG A 101 -30.03 4.49 -9.88
CA ARG A 101 -30.12 4.59 -11.35
C ARG A 101 -28.88 4.04 -12.03
N ALA A 102 -27.68 4.32 -11.52
CA ALA A 102 -26.44 3.82 -12.10
C ALA A 102 -26.42 2.28 -12.12
N VAL A 103 -26.82 1.66 -11.01
CA VAL A 103 -26.94 0.20 -10.92
C VAL A 103 -27.97 -0.35 -11.91
N LYS A 104 -29.16 0.26 -12.00
CA LYS A 104 -30.21 -0.15 -12.97
C LYS A 104 -29.78 -0.02 -14.43
N LEU A 105 -28.90 0.93 -14.73
CA LEU A 105 -28.31 1.12 -16.06
C LEU A 105 -27.12 0.18 -16.33
N GLY A 106 -26.83 -0.76 -15.43
CA GLY A 106 -25.88 -1.85 -15.64
C GLY A 106 -24.45 -1.55 -15.19
N ALA A 107 -24.25 -0.64 -14.22
CA ALA A 107 -22.92 -0.33 -13.67
C ALA A 107 -22.14 -1.61 -13.31
N ILE A 108 -20.89 -1.67 -13.77
CA ILE A 108 -19.93 -2.75 -13.50
C ILE A 108 -18.97 -2.31 -12.39
N ASP A 109 -18.62 -1.02 -12.35
CA ASP A 109 -17.74 -0.40 -11.36
C ASP A 109 -18.45 0.77 -10.70
N LEU A 110 -18.59 0.71 -9.37
CA LEU A 110 -19.29 1.72 -8.59
C LEU A 110 -18.34 2.28 -7.51
N ILE A 111 -18.04 3.57 -7.59
CA ILE A 111 -17.15 4.28 -6.67
C ILE A 111 -17.93 5.43 -6.02
N ILE A 112 -18.15 5.36 -4.71
CA ILE A 112 -18.87 6.37 -3.92
C ILE A 112 -17.92 6.93 -2.87
N GLU A 113 -17.71 8.24 -2.90
CA GLU A 113 -16.84 8.94 -1.95
C GLU A 113 -17.56 10.15 -1.37
N PHE A 114 -17.79 10.13 -0.06
CA PHE A 114 -18.25 11.31 0.67
C PHE A 114 -17.07 11.99 1.38
N TYR A 115 -17.10 13.32 1.46
CA TYR A 115 -16.08 14.11 2.16
C TYR A 115 -16.72 15.11 3.13
N GLY A 116 -16.06 15.35 4.27
CA GLY A 116 -16.55 16.28 5.31
C GLY A 116 -16.57 15.66 6.71
N PRO A 117 -16.92 16.45 7.74
CA PRO A 117 -17.04 15.93 9.11
C PRO A 117 -18.19 14.92 9.21
N VAL A 118 -17.88 13.73 9.73
CA VAL A 118 -18.83 12.62 9.86
C VAL A 118 -19.75 12.88 11.06
N CYS A 119 -20.97 13.36 10.80
CA CYS A 119 -22.01 13.47 11.84
C CYS A 119 -22.87 12.19 11.94
N CYS A 120 -22.96 11.42 10.86
CA CYS A 120 -23.62 10.11 10.70
C CYS A 120 -23.12 9.49 9.38
N HIS A 121 -23.42 8.23 9.04
CA HIS A 121 -22.96 7.62 7.77
C HIS A 121 -24.10 7.58 6.72
N PHE A 122 -23.78 7.74 5.43
CA PHE A 122 -24.75 7.56 4.33
C PHE A 122 -25.11 6.07 4.16
N ASN A 123 -26.38 5.71 4.37
CA ASN A 123 -26.85 4.33 4.19
C ASN A 123 -26.87 3.95 2.70
N LEU A 124 -26.06 2.97 2.34
CA LEU A 124 -26.00 2.44 0.98
C LEU A 124 -27.35 1.82 0.60
N PRO A 125 -27.88 2.10 -0.60
CA PRO A 125 -29.12 1.46 -1.08
C PRO A 125 -28.93 -0.04 -1.31
N ASP A 126 -29.93 -0.84 -0.94
CA ASP A 126 -29.91 -2.30 -1.08
C ASP A 126 -29.80 -2.77 -2.54
N GLU A 127 -30.28 -1.96 -3.48
CA GLU A 127 -30.20 -2.21 -4.91
C GLU A 127 -28.76 -2.42 -5.39
N VAL A 128 -27.77 -1.86 -4.69
CA VAL A 128 -26.34 -2.05 -5.02
C VAL A 128 -25.95 -3.52 -4.89
N PHE A 129 -26.36 -4.18 -3.82
CA PHE A 129 -26.09 -5.61 -3.62
C PHE A 129 -27.00 -6.49 -4.49
N ALA A 130 -28.14 -5.98 -4.96
CA ALA A 130 -29.02 -6.69 -5.89
C ALA A 130 -28.55 -6.62 -7.35
N SER A 131 -27.45 -5.92 -7.62
CA SER A 131 -26.93 -5.78 -8.97
C SER A 131 -26.41 -7.10 -9.53
N GLU A 132 -26.90 -7.46 -10.72
CA GLU A 132 -26.41 -8.60 -11.50
C GLU A 132 -25.21 -8.26 -12.38
N THR A 133 -24.79 -6.99 -12.44
CA THR A 133 -23.69 -6.52 -13.30
C THR A 133 -22.46 -6.07 -12.52
N LEU A 134 -22.64 -5.70 -11.25
CA LEU A 134 -21.59 -5.06 -10.46
C LEU A 134 -20.45 -6.03 -10.17
N ALA A 135 -19.25 -5.67 -10.61
CA ALA A 135 -18.02 -6.44 -10.41
C ALA A 135 -17.06 -5.77 -9.42
N ARG A 136 -17.14 -4.45 -9.27
CA ARG A 136 -16.29 -3.67 -8.35
C ARG A 136 -17.12 -2.65 -7.58
N LEU A 137 -16.91 -2.60 -6.27
CA LEU A 137 -17.57 -1.65 -5.37
C LEU A 137 -16.52 -0.99 -4.48
N SER A 138 -16.46 0.33 -4.50
CA SER A 138 -15.61 1.15 -3.63
C SER A 138 -16.45 2.16 -2.88
N LEU A 139 -16.40 2.12 -1.55
CA LEU A 139 -17.20 2.97 -0.67
C LEU A 139 -16.28 3.69 0.30
N THR A 140 -16.44 5.01 0.39
CA THR A 140 -15.73 5.85 1.37
C THR A 140 -16.75 6.64 2.18
N GLU A 141 -16.64 6.57 3.52
CA GLU A 141 -17.52 7.29 4.47
C GLU A 141 -19.03 6.94 4.28
N CYS A 142 -19.32 5.66 4.04
CA CYS A 142 -20.69 5.13 3.86
C CYS A 142 -21.10 4.22 5.05
N ALA A 143 -22.36 3.81 5.11
CA ALA A 143 -22.83 2.74 5.98
C ALA A 143 -23.53 1.63 5.21
N ILE A 144 -23.36 0.40 5.69
CA ILE A 144 -24.03 -0.79 5.18
C ILE A 144 -24.93 -1.33 6.28
N ASP A 145 -26.24 -1.34 6.04
CA ASP A 145 -27.20 -2.00 6.94
C ASP A 145 -27.33 -3.47 6.56
N VAL A 146 -26.77 -4.30 7.44
CA VAL A 146 -26.69 -5.73 7.25
C VAL A 146 -28.02 -6.42 7.59
N GLY A 147 -28.79 -5.88 8.53
CA GLY A 147 -30.00 -6.52 9.06
C GLY A 147 -31.22 -6.45 8.15
N ARG A 148 -31.18 -5.63 7.09
CA ARG A 148 -32.38 -5.32 6.30
C ARG A 148 -32.76 -6.32 5.22
N ASN A 149 -31.86 -7.17 4.70
CA ASN A 149 -32.18 -7.98 3.52
C ASN A 149 -31.39 -9.30 3.42
N VAL A 150 -32.08 -10.44 3.52
CA VAL A 150 -31.48 -11.79 3.47
C VAL A 150 -31.44 -12.36 2.04
N GLU A 151 -32.19 -11.80 1.09
CA GLU A 151 -32.42 -12.42 -0.24
C GLU A 151 -31.55 -11.86 -1.39
N VAL A 152 -30.61 -10.99 -1.10
CA VAL A 152 -29.89 -10.22 -2.13
C VAL A 152 -28.54 -10.86 -2.47
N ASN A 153 -28.32 -11.24 -3.74
CA ASN A 153 -27.11 -11.92 -4.21
C ASN A 153 -26.37 -11.12 -5.30
N CYS A 154 -25.29 -10.44 -4.91
CA CYS A 154 -24.35 -9.75 -5.81
C CYS A 154 -23.32 -10.74 -6.38
N SER A 155 -23.80 -11.68 -7.19
CA SER A 155 -23.03 -12.85 -7.63
C SER A 155 -21.79 -12.53 -8.49
N LYS A 156 -21.72 -11.35 -9.10
CA LYS A 156 -20.60 -10.90 -9.94
C LYS A 156 -19.57 -10.05 -9.21
N LEU A 157 -19.81 -9.66 -7.97
CA LEU A 157 -18.89 -8.79 -7.23
C LEU A 157 -17.58 -9.53 -6.96
N LYS A 158 -16.48 -9.01 -7.53
CA LYS A 158 -15.13 -9.57 -7.42
C LYS A 158 -14.22 -8.75 -6.53
N SER A 159 -14.39 -7.43 -6.51
CA SER A 159 -13.55 -6.52 -5.73
C SER A 159 -14.40 -5.61 -4.86
N LEU A 160 -14.08 -5.57 -3.57
CA LEU A 160 -14.72 -4.69 -2.61
C LEU A 160 -13.65 -3.84 -1.91
N HIS A 161 -13.85 -2.52 -1.90
CA HIS A 161 -13.04 -1.57 -1.16
C HIS A 161 -13.95 -0.77 -0.22
N LEU A 162 -13.65 -0.82 1.07
CA LEU A 162 -14.36 -0.13 2.13
C LEU A 162 -13.38 0.78 2.82
N CYS A 163 -13.62 2.09 2.79
CA CYS A 163 -12.83 3.09 3.48
C CYS A 163 -13.71 3.79 4.53
N ARG A 164 -13.44 3.58 5.82
CA ARG A 164 -14.21 4.18 6.93
C ARG A 164 -15.72 3.94 6.77
N VAL A 165 -16.08 2.68 6.54
CA VAL A 165 -17.49 2.29 6.36
C VAL A 165 -18.07 1.83 7.69
N GLY A 166 -19.25 2.36 8.02
CA GLY A 166 -20.04 1.95 9.17
C GLY A 166 -20.82 0.66 8.89
N ILE A 167 -20.75 -0.33 9.79
CA ILE A 167 -21.56 -1.54 9.70
C ILE A 167 -22.70 -1.44 10.71
N ILE A 168 -23.94 -1.60 10.24
CA ILE A 168 -25.15 -1.51 11.07
C ILE A 168 -25.78 -2.91 11.16
N ASN A 169 -26.12 -3.36 12.37
CA ASN A 169 -26.87 -4.59 12.64
C ASN A 169 -26.21 -5.88 12.10
N GLY A 170 -24.95 -6.17 12.47
CA GLY A 170 -24.36 -7.49 12.21
C GLY A 170 -22.90 -7.52 11.76
N ASP A 171 -22.50 -8.68 11.23
CA ASP A 171 -21.14 -8.99 10.78
C ASP A 171 -21.02 -8.84 9.25
N LEU A 172 -20.16 -7.93 8.82
CA LEU A 172 -19.87 -7.68 7.41
C LEU A 172 -19.41 -8.95 6.68
N PHE A 173 -18.44 -9.70 7.22
CA PHE A 173 -17.83 -10.81 6.50
C PHE A 173 -18.82 -11.95 6.28
N ARG A 174 -19.64 -12.26 7.28
CA ARG A 174 -20.73 -13.24 7.15
C ARG A 174 -21.67 -12.88 6.00
N ASN A 175 -22.02 -11.61 5.88
CA ASN A 175 -22.91 -11.15 4.81
C ASN A 175 -22.23 -11.18 3.45
N LEU A 176 -20.97 -10.78 3.37
CA LEU A 176 -20.22 -10.85 2.13
C LEU A 176 -20.10 -12.28 1.61
N VAL A 177 -19.87 -13.29 2.46
CA VAL A 177 -19.85 -14.69 1.99
C VAL A 177 -21.21 -15.10 1.42
N SER A 178 -22.30 -14.79 2.13
CA SER A 178 -23.65 -15.17 1.67
C SER A 178 -24.12 -14.42 0.42
N ARG A 179 -23.74 -13.14 0.27
CA ARG A 179 -24.26 -12.25 -0.79
C ARG A 179 -23.31 -12.10 -1.98
N CYS A 180 -22.02 -12.37 -1.81
CA CYS A 180 -20.99 -12.08 -2.82
C CYS A 180 -20.06 -13.30 -3.02
N PRO A 181 -20.57 -14.42 -3.53
CA PRO A 181 -19.81 -15.69 -3.63
C PRO A 181 -18.62 -15.64 -4.60
N SER A 182 -18.52 -14.61 -5.44
CA SER A 182 -17.43 -14.45 -6.42
C SER A 182 -16.33 -13.49 -5.97
N ILE A 183 -16.31 -13.09 -4.70
CA ILE A 183 -15.36 -12.10 -4.21
C ILE A 183 -13.93 -12.65 -4.23
N GLU A 184 -13.04 -11.93 -4.91
CA GLU A 184 -11.63 -12.29 -5.11
C GLU A 184 -10.71 -11.34 -4.33
N LYS A 185 -11.17 -10.11 -4.05
CA LYS A 185 -10.40 -9.07 -3.39
C LYS A 185 -11.24 -8.24 -2.42
N ILE A 186 -10.76 -8.10 -1.18
CA ILE A 186 -11.33 -7.22 -0.16
C ILE A 186 -10.23 -6.28 0.34
N ILE A 187 -10.52 -4.99 0.37
CA ILE A 187 -9.71 -3.97 1.03
C ILE A 187 -10.60 -3.24 2.03
N CYS A 188 -10.20 -3.23 3.30
CA CYS A 188 -10.81 -2.44 4.36
C CYS A 188 -9.77 -1.44 4.87
N ASP A 189 -9.91 -0.18 4.46
CA ASP A 189 -9.08 0.94 4.89
C ASP A 189 -9.82 1.80 5.93
N GLY A 190 -9.12 2.34 6.91
CA GLY A 190 -9.72 3.01 8.06
C GLY A 190 -10.43 2.04 9.02
N ASN A 191 -10.76 2.54 10.22
CA ASN A 191 -11.54 1.78 11.18
C ASN A 191 -12.90 1.42 10.57
N LEU A 192 -13.23 0.13 10.45
CA LEU A 192 -14.63 -0.30 10.32
C LEU A 192 -15.32 0.08 11.64
N ILE A 193 -16.32 0.95 11.55
CA ILE A 193 -17.06 1.39 12.74
C ILE A 193 -18.31 0.52 12.80
N SER A 194 -18.35 -0.45 13.71
CA SER A 194 -19.63 -1.04 14.09
C SER A 194 -20.47 0.06 14.73
N VAL A 195 -21.57 0.44 14.09
CA VAL A 195 -22.45 1.53 14.55
C VAL A 195 -23.43 1.04 15.62
N GLU A 196 -23.32 -0.22 16.03
CA GLU A 196 -24.00 -0.68 17.23
C GLU A 196 -23.48 0.15 18.41
N LYS A 197 -24.39 0.95 18.99
CA LYS A 197 -24.23 1.65 20.26
C LYS A 197 -23.40 0.78 21.20
N GLU A 198 -22.54 1.41 21.98
CA GLU A 198 -21.90 0.82 23.16
C GLU A 198 -22.92 0.08 24.05
N ILE A 199 -23.24 -1.15 23.69
CA ILE A 199 -23.97 -2.10 24.49
C ILE A 199 -22.94 -3.18 24.71
N HIS A 200 -22.32 -3.10 25.89
CA HIS A 200 -21.78 -4.23 26.60
C HIS A 200 -22.68 -5.43 26.34
N ASN A 201 -22.33 -6.33 25.43
CA ASN A 201 -22.82 -7.69 25.47
C ASN A 201 -21.90 -8.65 24.72
N ASN A 202 -21.43 -9.60 25.53
CA ASN A 202 -20.76 -10.83 25.16
C ASN A 202 -21.69 -11.70 24.31
N HIS A 203 -21.79 -11.43 23.01
CA HIS A 203 -22.31 -12.45 22.10
C HIS A 203 -21.15 -13.31 21.61
N LYS A 204 -20.99 -14.43 22.34
CA LYS A 204 -20.28 -15.65 21.96
C LYS A 204 -20.04 -15.74 20.44
N LEU A 205 -18.77 -15.72 20.07
CA LEU A 205 -18.23 -16.15 18.78
C LEU A 205 -18.38 -17.69 18.55
N ASN A 206 -19.37 -18.34 19.16
CA ASN A 206 -19.58 -19.80 19.07
C ASN A 206 -20.41 -20.24 17.85
N GLY A 207 -20.63 -19.35 16.87
CA GLY A 207 -21.30 -19.66 15.59
C GLY A 207 -20.41 -19.45 14.36
N MET A 208 -19.11 -19.23 14.53
CA MET A 208 -18.18 -18.77 13.46
C MET A 208 -17.68 -19.87 12.50
N LEU A 209 -18.25 -21.07 12.53
CA LEU A 209 -17.78 -22.23 11.77
C LEU A 209 -18.37 -22.37 10.35
N GLU A 210 -19.18 -21.42 9.85
CA GLU A 210 -20.06 -21.70 8.70
C GLU A 210 -19.70 -21.04 7.36
N TYR A 211 -18.64 -20.22 7.26
CA TYR A 211 -18.39 -19.48 6.02
C TYR A 211 -16.92 -19.47 5.57
N GLU A 212 -16.70 -19.94 4.34
CA GLU A 212 -15.39 -20.01 3.68
C GLU A 212 -15.37 -19.13 2.44
N PHE A 213 -14.32 -18.31 2.30
CA PHE A 213 -14.09 -17.52 1.10
C PHE A 213 -13.26 -18.31 0.09
N HIS A 214 -13.89 -19.24 -0.63
CA HIS A 214 -13.19 -20.14 -1.56
C HIS A 214 -12.52 -19.45 -2.77
N LYS A 215 -12.88 -18.21 -3.09
CA LYS A 215 -12.33 -17.46 -4.22
C LYS A 215 -11.48 -16.26 -3.81
N LEU A 216 -11.44 -15.90 -2.53
CA LEU A 216 -10.74 -14.72 -2.07
C LEU A 216 -9.23 -14.96 -2.15
N GLN A 217 -8.56 -14.14 -2.97
CA GLN A 217 -7.12 -14.21 -3.23
C GLN A 217 -6.36 -13.06 -2.56
N SER A 218 -7.03 -11.94 -2.27
CA SER A 218 -6.41 -10.76 -1.68
C SER A 218 -7.28 -10.18 -0.56
N LEU A 219 -6.67 -9.98 0.61
CA LEU A 219 -7.31 -9.38 1.79
C LEU A 219 -6.39 -8.29 2.36
N SER A 220 -6.92 -7.07 2.51
CA SER A 220 -6.25 -5.96 3.17
C SER A 220 -7.12 -5.45 4.31
N LEU A 221 -6.56 -5.33 5.51
CA LEU A 221 -7.23 -4.87 6.73
C LEU A 221 -6.41 -3.73 7.35
N ASP A 222 -7.04 -2.62 7.75
CA ASP A 222 -6.33 -1.43 8.25
C ASP A 222 -6.40 -1.22 9.76
N THR A 223 -7.11 -2.06 10.52
CA THR A 223 -7.03 -2.03 11.97
C THR A 223 -7.30 -3.41 12.54
N LEU A 224 -6.40 -3.87 13.40
CA LEU A 224 -6.62 -5.03 14.27
C LEU A 224 -6.52 -4.60 15.72
N LYS A 225 -7.53 -4.94 16.51
CA LYS A 225 -7.52 -4.79 17.98
C LYS A 225 -7.46 -6.17 18.62
N ASP A 226 -7.12 -6.25 19.90
CA ASP A 226 -6.97 -7.53 20.64
C ASP A 226 -8.16 -8.50 20.51
N ARG A 227 -9.40 -7.99 20.35
CA ARG A 227 -10.59 -8.84 20.17
C ARG A 227 -10.57 -9.63 18.85
N ASP A 228 -9.70 -9.25 17.92
CA ASP A 228 -9.53 -9.90 16.62
C ASP A 228 -8.47 -11.02 16.66
N ALA A 229 -7.86 -11.32 17.82
CA ALA A 229 -6.88 -12.42 17.91
C ALA A 229 -7.50 -13.80 17.56
N LEU A 230 -8.80 -13.98 17.85
CA LEU A 230 -9.56 -15.18 17.44
C LEU A 230 -9.74 -15.27 15.93
N PHE A 231 -9.76 -14.13 15.21
CA PHE A 231 -9.87 -14.11 13.76
C PHE A 231 -8.68 -14.83 13.09
N PHE A 232 -7.48 -14.73 13.66
CA PHE A 232 -6.28 -15.39 13.11
C PHE A 232 -6.13 -16.86 13.49
N GLN A 233 -6.68 -17.29 14.63
CA GLN A 233 -6.65 -18.71 14.99
C GLN A 233 -7.45 -19.58 14.00
N GLU A 234 -8.52 -19.02 13.42
CA GLU A 234 -9.37 -19.69 12.43
C GLU A 234 -9.03 -19.29 10.98
N PHE A 235 -7.90 -18.61 10.76
CA PHE A 235 -7.55 -18.00 9.48
C PHE A 235 -7.51 -18.99 8.32
N LEU A 236 -6.98 -20.20 8.58
CA LEU A 236 -6.90 -21.30 7.61
C LEU A 236 -8.27 -21.72 7.08
N LEU A 237 -9.28 -21.77 7.97
CA LEU A 237 -10.61 -22.24 7.62
C LEU A 237 -11.36 -21.21 6.78
N LYS A 238 -11.16 -19.91 7.05
CA LYS A 238 -11.91 -18.85 6.38
C LYS A 238 -11.38 -18.52 4.99
N PHE A 239 -10.09 -18.70 4.76
CA PHE A 239 -9.40 -18.17 3.58
C PHE A 239 -8.49 -19.20 2.89
N PRO A 240 -9.03 -20.35 2.43
CA PRO A 240 -8.22 -21.44 1.90
C PRO A 240 -7.40 -21.05 0.66
N CYS A 241 -7.88 -20.13 -0.17
CA CYS A 241 -7.27 -19.73 -1.44
C CYS A 241 -6.51 -18.38 -1.39
N LEU A 242 -6.30 -17.82 -0.19
CA LEU A 242 -5.75 -16.48 -0.04
C LEU A 242 -4.25 -16.43 -0.34
N LYS A 243 -3.87 -15.59 -1.31
CA LYS A 243 -2.48 -15.41 -1.75
C LYS A 243 -1.82 -14.18 -1.15
N ILE A 244 -2.60 -13.11 -0.94
CA ILE A 244 -2.10 -11.81 -0.49
C ILE A 244 -2.83 -11.40 0.78
N LEU A 245 -2.07 -11.18 1.85
CA LEU A 245 -2.56 -10.64 3.11
C LEU A 245 -1.83 -9.34 3.43
N ALA A 246 -2.58 -8.25 3.56
CA ALA A 246 -2.07 -6.98 4.05
C ALA A 246 -2.79 -6.60 5.35
N ILE A 247 -2.02 -6.22 6.36
CA ILE A 247 -2.51 -5.81 7.65
C ILE A 247 -1.80 -4.52 8.01
N ARG A 248 -2.56 -3.43 8.10
CA ARG A 248 -2.07 -2.11 8.50
C ARG A 248 -2.61 -1.77 9.87
N ASN A 249 -1.89 -0.88 10.55
CA ASN A 249 -2.14 -0.43 11.92
C ASN A 249 -2.46 -1.58 12.90
N ILE A 250 -1.48 -2.45 13.15
CA ILE A 250 -1.60 -3.49 14.19
C ILE A 250 -1.54 -2.82 15.58
N TYR A 251 -2.60 -2.94 16.39
CA TYR A 251 -2.67 -2.32 17.72
C TYR A 251 -2.87 -3.34 18.83
N ASN A 252 -1.92 -3.36 19.75
CA ASN A 252 -1.97 -4.11 21.01
C ASN A 252 -2.27 -5.62 20.84
N CYS A 253 -2.26 -6.16 19.63
CA CYS A 253 -2.42 -7.59 19.43
C CYS A 253 -1.34 -8.31 20.24
N GLY A 254 -1.76 -9.30 21.03
CA GLY A 254 -0.85 -10.27 21.62
C GLY A 254 -0.05 -11.04 20.56
N LYS A 255 0.28 -12.29 20.85
CA LYS A 255 0.99 -13.15 19.91
C LYS A 255 0.09 -13.50 18.72
N ILE A 256 0.45 -13.08 17.51
CA ILE A 256 -0.25 -13.42 16.26
C ILE A 256 0.35 -14.72 15.72
N ARG A 257 -0.49 -15.66 15.31
CA ARG A 257 -0.06 -16.86 14.58
C ARG A 257 -0.81 -16.94 13.26
N ILE A 258 -0.08 -17.03 12.15
CA ILE A 258 -0.64 -17.19 10.81
C ILE A 258 -0.07 -18.46 10.21
N CYS A 259 -0.97 -19.41 9.97
CA CYS A 259 -0.67 -20.63 9.22
C CYS A 259 -1.42 -20.53 7.88
N SER A 260 -0.76 -20.77 6.75
CA SER A 260 -1.41 -20.85 5.44
C SER A 260 -0.55 -21.54 4.39
N GLN A 261 -1.16 -22.46 3.66
CA GLN A 261 -0.53 -23.14 2.52
C GLN A 261 -0.66 -22.35 1.21
N SER A 262 -1.53 -21.34 1.14
CA SER A 262 -1.80 -20.58 -0.08
C SER A 262 -1.18 -19.18 -0.10
N LEU A 263 -0.76 -18.65 1.05
CA LEU A 263 -0.18 -17.31 1.14
C LEU A 263 1.17 -17.22 0.43
N GLU A 264 1.28 -16.26 -0.47
CA GLU A 264 2.49 -15.94 -1.24
C GLU A 264 3.07 -14.56 -0.85
N CYS A 265 2.23 -13.64 -0.39
CA CYS A 265 2.62 -12.26 -0.04
C CYS A 265 1.98 -11.81 1.27
N ILE A 266 2.79 -11.33 2.20
CA ILE A 266 2.34 -10.79 3.49
C ILE A 266 2.89 -9.38 3.66
N SER A 267 2.06 -8.44 4.08
CA SER A 267 2.43 -7.04 4.33
C SER A 267 1.91 -6.58 5.68
N PHE A 268 2.79 -6.31 6.63
CA PHE A 268 2.45 -5.86 7.98
C PHE A 268 2.92 -4.43 8.20
N VAL A 269 2.05 -3.58 8.73
CA VAL A 269 2.39 -2.19 9.08
C VAL A 269 1.95 -1.92 10.52
N GLU A 270 2.91 -1.53 11.36
CA GLU A 270 2.79 -1.28 12.79
C GLU A 270 3.31 0.13 13.11
N TYR A 271 2.49 0.96 13.77
CA TYR A 271 2.89 2.33 14.11
C TYR A 271 3.08 2.58 15.62
N TYR A 272 2.65 1.67 16.49
CA TYR A 272 2.49 1.99 17.91
C TYR A 272 3.33 1.10 18.84
N LYS A 273 3.09 -0.22 18.81
CA LYS A 273 3.71 -1.15 19.75
C LYS A 273 4.18 -2.39 19.02
N ALA A 274 5.39 -2.83 19.38
CA ALA A 274 6.06 -3.99 18.82
C ALA A 274 5.12 -5.20 18.77
N VAL A 275 4.98 -5.77 17.58
CA VAL A 275 4.20 -6.99 17.34
C VAL A 275 5.06 -8.24 17.54
N THR A 276 4.45 -9.31 18.06
CA THR A 276 5.01 -10.66 18.01
C THR A 276 4.15 -11.51 17.08
N ALA A 277 4.74 -12.02 16.00
CA ALA A 277 4.04 -12.80 14.99
C ALA A 277 4.84 -14.04 14.58
N GLU A 278 4.15 -15.18 14.51
CA GLU A 278 4.68 -16.45 14.04
C GLU A 278 3.99 -16.86 12.74
N PHE A 279 4.78 -17.26 11.76
CA PHE A 279 4.31 -17.58 10.42
C PHE A 279 4.69 -19.01 10.05
N ASP A 280 3.68 -19.82 9.72
CA ASP A 280 3.83 -21.11 9.05
C ASP A 280 3.22 -21.00 7.64
N VAL A 281 4.04 -20.51 6.71
CA VAL A 281 3.63 -20.10 5.36
C VAL A 281 4.67 -20.59 4.33
N PRO A 282 4.66 -21.90 4.00
CA PRO A 282 5.74 -22.50 3.22
C PRO A 282 5.90 -21.93 1.81
N ASN A 283 4.85 -21.35 1.24
CA ASN A 283 4.83 -20.80 -0.12
C ASN A 283 5.08 -19.28 -0.19
N ILE A 284 5.59 -18.67 0.88
CA ILE A 284 5.90 -17.24 0.91
C ILE A 284 6.95 -16.87 -0.16
N ARG A 285 6.68 -15.79 -0.89
CA ARG A 285 7.58 -15.19 -1.89
C ARG A 285 8.02 -13.79 -1.50
N LYS A 286 7.12 -13.04 -0.87
CA LYS A 286 7.38 -11.65 -0.47
C LYS A 286 6.81 -11.37 0.90
N PHE A 287 7.63 -10.77 1.75
CA PHE A 287 7.24 -10.24 3.03
C PHE A 287 7.55 -8.76 3.08
N HIS A 288 6.60 -7.96 3.53
CA HIS A 288 6.80 -6.56 3.83
C HIS A 288 6.47 -6.31 5.30
N PHE A 289 7.35 -5.57 5.97
CA PHE A 289 7.11 -5.12 7.33
C PHE A 289 7.52 -3.67 7.48
N GLU A 290 6.62 -2.83 7.96
CA GLU A 290 6.91 -1.46 8.40
C GLU A 290 6.61 -1.33 9.88
N GLY A 291 7.59 -0.96 10.71
CA GLY A 291 7.35 -0.78 12.14
C GLY A 291 8.58 -0.66 13.02
N SER A 292 8.47 -1.20 14.24
CA SER A 292 9.51 -1.11 15.26
C SER A 292 10.59 -2.18 15.10
N ALA A 293 11.83 -1.83 15.44
CA ALA A 293 12.92 -2.80 15.53
C ALA A 293 12.71 -3.86 16.62
N SER A 294 11.84 -3.58 17.59
CA SER A 294 11.56 -4.46 18.73
C SER A 294 10.54 -5.56 18.41
N SER A 295 9.97 -5.56 17.21
CA SER A 295 8.98 -6.57 16.80
C SER A 295 9.67 -7.92 16.58
N CYS A 296 8.99 -8.99 16.96
CA CYS A 296 9.49 -10.36 16.85
C CYS A 296 8.67 -11.10 15.79
N LEU A 297 9.29 -11.34 14.65
CA LEU A 297 8.66 -12.01 13.50
C LEU A 297 9.41 -13.31 13.28
N THR A 298 8.76 -14.48 13.39
CA THR A 298 9.41 -15.80 13.25
C THR A 298 8.72 -16.62 12.18
N PHE A 299 9.50 -17.44 11.46
CA PHE A 299 9.01 -18.29 10.38
C PHE A 299 9.39 -19.74 10.68
N GLU A 300 8.39 -20.63 10.83
CA GLU A 300 8.60 -22.05 11.18
C GLU A 300 9.04 -22.88 9.97
N THR A 301 8.40 -22.67 8.82
CA THR A 301 8.56 -23.49 7.62
C THR A 301 8.52 -22.58 6.39
N THR A 302 9.66 -22.39 5.71
CA THR A 302 9.72 -21.74 4.40
C THR A 302 10.37 -22.69 3.41
N CYS A 303 9.65 -23.10 2.36
CA CYS A 303 10.06 -24.19 1.45
C CYS A 303 10.96 -23.73 0.28
N GLY A 304 11.55 -22.53 0.33
CA GLY A 304 12.45 -22.08 -0.72
C GLY A 304 13.42 -21.00 -0.29
N ASP A 305 14.68 -21.13 -0.72
CA ASP A 305 15.81 -20.22 -0.46
C ASP A 305 15.70 -18.85 -1.18
N ASP A 306 14.53 -18.51 -1.74
CA ASP A 306 14.37 -17.45 -2.75
C ASP A 306 13.24 -16.46 -2.49
N TRP A 307 12.83 -16.27 -1.23
CA TRP A 307 11.87 -15.21 -0.88
C TRP A 307 12.54 -13.91 -0.42
N GLU A 308 11.83 -12.80 -0.61
CA GLU A 308 12.34 -11.46 -0.34
C GLU A 308 11.62 -10.82 0.85
N SER A 309 12.38 -10.19 1.75
CA SER A 309 11.86 -9.38 2.85
C SER A 309 12.16 -7.91 2.60
N ASP A 310 11.12 -7.07 2.59
CA ASP A 310 11.25 -5.61 2.51
C ASP A 310 10.86 -4.99 3.85
N ILE A 311 11.86 -4.58 4.61
CA ILE A 311 11.75 -4.21 6.02
C ILE A 311 11.99 -2.71 6.19
N HIS A 312 11.01 -2.01 6.72
CA HIS A 312 11.00 -0.58 6.95
C HIS A 312 10.95 -0.30 8.46
N ILE A 313 12.03 0.27 9.00
CA ILE A 313 12.16 0.50 10.45
C ILE A 313 12.24 1.99 10.76
N MET A 314 11.41 2.41 11.72
CA MET A 314 11.43 3.76 12.27
C MET A 314 12.51 3.87 13.37
N CYS A 315 13.49 4.74 13.15
CA CYS A 315 14.57 5.01 14.10
C CYS A 315 14.37 6.38 14.76
N TYR A 316 13.77 6.39 15.95
CA TYR A 316 13.65 7.59 16.79
C TYR A 316 14.90 7.85 17.63
N GLN A 317 15.47 6.79 18.22
CA GLN A 317 16.69 6.82 19.00
C GLN A 317 17.53 5.57 18.68
N GLY A 318 18.64 5.76 17.97
CA GLY A 318 19.58 4.67 17.68
C GLY A 318 20.46 4.38 18.89
N SER A 319 19.94 3.64 19.88
CA SER A 319 20.67 3.14 21.04
C SER A 319 21.28 1.76 20.77
N SER A 320 22.14 1.28 21.68
CA SER A 320 22.64 -0.10 21.65
C SER A 320 21.50 -1.13 21.79
N SER A 321 20.50 -0.86 22.63
CA SER A 321 19.31 -1.71 22.76
C SER A 321 18.50 -1.77 21.47
N TRP A 322 18.33 -0.66 20.76
CA TRP A 322 17.64 -0.62 19.48
C TRP A 322 18.38 -1.42 18.41
N LEU A 323 19.72 -1.31 18.34
CA LEU A 323 20.55 -2.11 17.44
C LEU A 323 20.46 -3.61 17.75
N SER A 324 20.42 -3.97 19.05
CA SER A 324 20.24 -5.35 19.48
C SER A 324 18.87 -5.90 19.06
N SER A 325 17.80 -5.13 19.23
CA SER A 325 16.46 -5.49 18.75
C SER A 325 16.41 -5.66 17.23
N LEU A 326 16.97 -4.70 16.48
CA LEU A 326 17.04 -4.78 15.02
C LEU A 326 17.82 -6.02 14.56
N ARG A 327 18.93 -6.33 15.23
CA ARG A 327 19.71 -7.54 14.95
C ARG A 327 18.87 -8.80 15.13
N LYS A 328 18.15 -8.92 16.24
CA LYS A 328 17.26 -10.07 16.51
C LYS A 328 16.17 -10.21 15.45
N LEU A 329 15.53 -9.10 15.07
CA LEU A 329 14.54 -9.08 13.99
C LEU A 329 15.13 -9.60 12.67
N LEU A 330 16.32 -9.11 12.29
CA LEU A 330 17.00 -9.54 11.06
C LEU A 330 17.48 -10.99 11.11
N GLN A 331 17.87 -11.50 12.29
CA GLN A 331 18.24 -12.91 12.47
C GLN A 331 17.05 -13.83 12.19
N ASN A 332 15.85 -13.46 12.64
CA ASN A 332 14.65 -14.25 12.36
C ASN A 332 14.25 -14.22 10.87
N LEU A 333 14.77 -13.27 10.09
CA LEU A 333 14.55 -13.13 8.65
C LEU A 333 15.73 -13.63 7.80
N SER A 334 16.70 -14.31 8.43
CA SER A 334 17.95 -14.75 7.79
C SER A 334 17.76 -15.73 6.63
N MET A 335 16.61 -16.41 6.57
CA MET A 335 16.22 -17.31 5.46
C MET A 335 15.77 -16.56 4.20
N SER A 336 15.71 -15.23 4.22
CA SER A 336 15.22 -14.39 3.11
C SER A 336 16.28 -13.42 2.60
N LYS A 337 16.10 -12.94 1.37
CA LYS A 337 16.87 -11.80 0.84
C LYS A 337 16.32 -10.51 1.44
N VAL A 338 16.94 -10.03 2.52
CA VAL A 338 16.47 -8.84 3.24
C VAL A 338 16.89 -7.55 2.55
N SER A 339 15.92 -6.70 2.22
CA SER A 339 16.08 -5.29 1.92
C SER A 339 15.60 -4.46 3.11
N LEU A 340 16.49 -3.69 3.72
CA LEU A 340 16.25 -2.90 4.92
C LEU A 340 16.25 -1.40 4.60
N SER A 341 15.16 -0.72 4.95
CA SER A 341 14.98 0.73 4.89
C SER A 341 14.88 1.30 6.30
N ILE A 342 15.79 2.21 6.67
CA ILE A 342 15.79 2.85 7.99
C ILE A 342 15.40 4.31 7.84
N HIS A 343 14.31 4.69 8.51
CA HIS A 343 13.80 6.05 8.56
C HIS A 343 14.29 6.75 9.83
N VAL A 344 15.32 7.59 9.69
CA VAL A 344 15.92 8.28 10.85
C VAL A 344 15.15 9.57 11.11
N LYS A 345 14.34 9.62 12.18
CA LYS A 345 13.50 10.79 12.50
C LYS A 345 14.22 11.91 13.25
N TYR A 346 15.24 11.57 14.04
CA TYR A 346 16.01 12.55 14.81
C TYR A 346 17.51 12.29 14.73
N ARG A 347 18.32 13.35 14.81
CA ARG A 347 19.78 13.22 14.98
C ARG A 347 20.08 12.69 16.39
N SER A 348 20.38 11.39 16.49
CA SER A 348 20.86 10.79 17.74
C SER A 348 22.20 11.42 18.16
N LYS A 349 22.34 11.77 19.45
CA LYS A 349 23.59 12.23 20.07
C LYS A 349 24.41 11.09 20.68
N TYR A 350 23.92 9.86 20.65
CA TYR A 350 24.49 8.73 21.38
C TYR A 350 25.51 7.95 20.53
N ILE A 351 26.60 7.56 21.19
CA ILE A 351 27.61 6.63 20.67
C ILE A 351 27.14 5.22 21.02
N CYS A 352 26.92 4.39 20.00
CA CYS A 352 26.47 3.01 20.19
C CYS A 352 27.66 2.11 20.55
N ASP A 353 27.54 1.30 21.59
CA ASP A 353 28.36 0.11 21.78
C ASP A 353 27.70 -1.07 21.07
N TYR A 354 28.48 -1.77 20.23
CA TYR A 354 28.01 -2.83 19.33
C TYR A 354 28.90 -4.09 19.39
N THR A 355 29.78 -4.21 20.41
CA THR A 355 30.93 -5.14 20.39
C THR A 355 30.69 -6.55 20.96
N SER A 356 29.45 -7.01 21.13
CA SER A 356 29.13 -8.37 21.61
C SER A 356 28.91 -9.35 20.44
N CYS A 357 29.86 -10.26 20.21
CA CYS A 357 29.95 -11.15 19.03
C CYS A 357 28.96 -12.34 18.99
N GLU A 358 28.34 -12.56 17.83
CA GLU A 358 27.59 -13.75 17.38
C GLU A 358 27.31 -13.60 15.84
N PRO A 359 26.83 -14.62 15.08
CA PRO A 359 26.68 -14.52 13.62
C PRO A 359 25.76 -13.36 13.18
N MET A 360 26.12 -12.75 12.05
CA MET A 360 25.55 -11.50 11.56
C MET A 360 24.66 -11.78 10.34
N PRO A 361 23.38 -11.33 10.34
CA PRO A 361 22.52 -11.46 9.17
C PRO A 361 23.08 -10.65 8.00
N LEU A 362 23.11 -11.26 6.81
CA LEU A 362 23.50 -10.57 5.58
C LEU A 362 22.29 -9.87 4.98
N VAL A 363 22.33 -8.54 4.95
CA VAL A 363 21.29 -7.73 4.30
C VAL A 363 21.67 -7.48 2.85
N GLU A 364 20.78 -7.78 1.91
CA GLU A 364 21.02 -7.57 0.47
C GLU A 364 21.09 -6.06 0.15
N ASN A 365 20.11 -5.28 0.62
CA ASN A 365 20.05 -3.84 0.38
C ASN A 365 19.81 -3.07 1.67
N LEU A 366 20.64 -2.06 1.95
CA LEU A 366 20.41 -1.06 2.99
C LEU A 366 20.07 0.29 2.37
N LYS A 367 18.94 0.87 2.78
CA LYS A 367 18.49 2.22 2.44
C LYS A 367 18.38 3.02 3.74
N ILE A 368 18.90 4.25 3.73
CA ILE A 368 18.79 5.16 4.87
C ILE A 368 18.09 6.42 4.38
N MET A 369 16.98 6.74 5.01
CA MET A 369 16.06 7.80 4.59
C MET A 369 15.88 8.84 5.69
N ASP A 370 15.24 9.95 5.33
CA ASP A 370 15.00 11.12 6.17
C ASP A 370 16.30 11.85 6.58
N HIS A 371 16.81 11.65 7.80
CA HIS A 371 18.01 12.33 8.29
C HIS A 371 19.30 11.52 8.11
N VAL A 372 20.43 12.24 7.95
CA VAL A 372 21.76 11.60 7.94
C VAL A 372 22.05 11.02 9.32
N PRO A 373 22.30 9.70 9.45
CA PRO A 373 22.60 9.08 10.73
C PRO A 373 23.93 9.61 11.28
N ASN A 374 24.09 9.56 12.59
CA ASN A 374 25.39 9.82 13.18
C ASN A 374 26.38 8.69 12.82
N SER A 375 27.68 8.95 12.99
CA SER A 375 28.72 7.97 12.68
C SER A 375 28.56 6.67 13.48
N GLY A 376 28.24 6.75 14.78
CA GLY A 376 28.07 5.59 15.64
C GLY A 376 26.97 4.63 15.18
N LEU A 377 25.81 5.16 14.82
CA LEU A 377 24.68 4.40 14.30
C LEU A 377 25.01 3.77 12.95
N LEU A 378 25.67 4.50 12.05
CA LEU A 378 26.08 3.95 10.76
C LEU A 378 27.09 2.80 10.93
N HIS A 379 28.04 2.95 11.85
CA HIS A 379 28.99 1.89 12.19
C HIS A 379 28.28 0.67 12.79
N GLY A 380 27.37 0.87 13.74
CA GLY A 380 26.56 -0.19 14.33
C GLY A 380 25.74 -0.94 13.28
N LEU A 381 25.07 -0.23 12.37
CA LEU A 381 24.28 -0.83 11.29
C LEU A 381 25.12 -1.69 10.35
N PHE A 382 26.29 -1.21 9.95
CA PHE A 382 27.19 -1.96 9.07
C PHE A 382 27.76 -3.18 9.79
N PHE A 383 28.01 -3.05 11.08
CA PHE A 383 28.47 -4.14 11.92
C PHE A 383 27.40 -5.23 12.04
N ILE A 384 26.14 -4.90 12.35
CA ILE A 384 25.10 -5.91 12.56
C ILE A 384 24.49 -6.46 11.26
N CYS A 385 24.40 -5.67 10.18
CA CYS A 385 23.68 -6.04 8.95
C CYS A 385 24.58 -6.50 7.79
N ARG A 386 25.88 -6.18 7.82
CA ARG A 386 26.85 -6.40 6.71
C ARG A 386 26.23 -6.25 5.31
N PRO A 387 25.67 -5.08 4.98
CA PRO A 387 24.86 -4.93 3.78
C PRO A 387 25.70 -5.17 2.53
N LYS A 388 25.17 -5.88 1.53
CA LYS A 388 25.83 -6.08 0.23
C LYS A 388 25.72 -4.84 -0.65
N PHE A 389 24.56 -4.20 -0.65
CA PHE A 389 24.32 -2.93 -1.35
C PHE A 389 23.86 -1.86 -0.37
N VAL A 390 24.39 -0.65 -0.51
CA VAL A 390 23.90 0.55 0.19
C VAL A 390 23.42 1.54 -0.85
N ASN A 391 22.11 1.79 -0.88
CA ASN A 391 21.47 2.60 -1.91
C ASN A 391 21.33 4.07 -1.47
N ARG A 392 21.52 4.98 -2.43
CA ARG A 392 21.29 6.42 -2.25
C ARG A 392 19.81 6.75 -2.44
N HIS A 393 19.03 6.79 -1.36
CA HIS A 393 17.72 7.45 -1.32
C HIS A 393 17.61 8.33 -0.07
N CYS A 394 18.29 9.48 -0.07
CA CYS A 394 18.13 10.49 0.97
C CYS A 394 17.37 11.70 0.39
N PHE A 395 16.11 11.87 0.78
CA PHE A 395 15.38 13.15 0.67
C PHE A 395 15.87 14.15 1.73
N ALA A 396 17.17 14.39 1.80
CA ALA A 396 17.76 15.41 2.66
C ALA A 396 18.29 16.57 1.80
N PRO A 397 18.19 17.83 2.26
CA PRO A 397 18.70 19.00 1.53
C PRO A 397 20.23 18.98 1.31
N ASN A 398 20.95 18.04 1.94
CA ASN A 398 22.40 17.88 1.79
C ASN A 398 22.76 16.51 1.17
N ARG A 399 22.52 16.40 -0.14
CA ARG A 399 22.63 15.17 -0.96
C ARG A 399 24.01 14.50 -0.99
N ASN A 400 25.03 15.18 -0.46
CA ASN A 400 26.42 14.72 -0.44
C ASN A 400 26.90 14.31 0.96
N ALA A 401 26.14 14.57 2.02
CA ALA A 401 26.58 14.33 3.39
C ALA A 401 26.72 12.83 3.72
N LEU A 402 25.73 11.99 3.36
CA LEU A 402 25.83 10.54 3.57
C LEU A 402 26.94 9.94 2.71
N LEU A 403 27.10 10.39 1.46
CA LEU A 403 28.16 9.94 0.57
C LEU A 403 29.55 10.31 1.11
N LYS A 404 29.73 11.55 1.58
CA LYS A 404 30.96 11.99 2.27
C LYS A 404 31.20 11.20 3.54
N LEU A 405 30.17 10.90 4.33
CA LEU A 405 30.30 10.11 5.56
C LEU A 405 30.71 8.65 5.24
N LEU A 406 30.05 8.03 4.26
CA LEU A 406 30.40 6.69 3.78
C LEU A 406 31.82 6.66 3.23
N CYS A 407 32.18 7.58 2.34
CA CYS A 407 33.53 7.64 1.80
C CYS A 407 34.57 7.91 2.90
N THR A 408 34.41 8.93 3.75
CA THR A 408 35.40 9.20 4.82
C THR A 408 35.61 8.00 5.74
N LYS A 409 34.57 7.25 6.09
CA LYS A 409 34.68 6.11 7.02
C LYS A 409 35.09 4.79 6.38
N LEU A 410 34.69 4.54 5.13
CA LEU A 410 35.15 3.37 4.38
C LEU A 410 36.62 3.50 3.94
N VAL A 411 37.13 4.73 3.85
CA VAL A 411 38.46 5.07 3.33
C VAL A 411 39.52 5.24 4.43
N ASP A 412 39.15 5.71 5.63
CA ASP A 412 40.04 5.91 6.79
C ASP A 412 40.82 4.63 7.20
N LYS A 413 40.43 3.46 6.67
CA LYS A 413 41.05 2.16 6.92
C LYS A 413 42.41 1.95 6.20
N ARG A 414 42.75 2.75 5.17
CA ARG A 414 44.03 2.61 4.43
C ARG A 414 45.10 3.64 4.81
N SER A 415 44.75 4.73 5.48
CA SER A 415 45.72 5.70 6.02
C SER A 415 46.14 5.26 7.42
N GLY A 416 47.24 4.52 7.51
CA GLY A 416 47.76 3.88 8.73
C GLY A 416 48.26 4.83 9.83
N ASN A 417 47.39 5.69 10.38
CA ASN A 417 47.69 6.41 11.61
C ASN A 417 47.34 5.54 12.83
N ARG A 418 48.39 4.88 13.35
CA ARG A 418 48.41 4.25 14.68
C ARG A 418 48.23 5.36 15.70
N CYS A 419 47.15 5.36 16.49
CA CYS A 419 47.13 5.88 17.88
C CYS A 419 45.75 5.88 18.55
N ILE A 420 44.66 5.45 17.92
CA ILE A 420 43.40 5.16 18.64
C ILE A 420 42.78 3.92 18.00
N PRO A 421 42.44 2.86 18.75
CA PRO A 421 41.69 1.73 18.21
C PRO A 421 40.27 2.20 17.92
N LYS A 422 40.07 2.85 16.76
CA LYS A 422 38.73 3.12 16.25
C LYS A 422 38.14 1.76 15.87
N PRO A 423 36.92 1.41 16.33
CA PRO A 423 36.30 0.14 16.02
C PRO A 423 36.18 0.05 14.49
N SER A 424 37.04 -0.77 13.92
CA SER A 424 37.17 -0.90 12.48
C SER A 424 35.92 -1.62 11.97
N MET A 425 35.50 -1.38 10.74
CA MET A 425 34.53 -2.28 10.07
C MET A 425 35.24 -3.61 9.81
N HIS A 426 35.44 -4.40 10.88
CA HIS A 426 36.13 -5.68 10.89
C HIS A 426 35.43 -6.59 9.87
N GLY A 427 36.17 -7.01 8.84
CA GLY A 427 35.66 -7.87 7.78
C GLY A 427 35.28 -7.20 6.47
N LEU A 428 35.16 -5.86 6.34
CA LEU A 428 34.95 -5.26 5.01
C LEU A 428 36.24 -5.32 4.16
N GLU A 429 36.17 -5.94 2.98
CA GLU A 429 37.28 -6.20 2.05
C GLU A 429 37.31 -5.20 0.88
N GLU A 430 36.19 -5.04 0.20
CA GLU A 430 36.09 -4.24 -1.02
C GLU A 430 34.86 -3.31 -0.98
N VAL A 431 35.03 -2.13 -1.57
CA VAL A 431 33.98 -1.13 -1.75
C VAL A 431 34.03 -0.65 -3.19
N ASN A 432 32.95 -0.94 -3.91
CA ASN A 432 32.76 -0.53 -5.30
C ASN A 432 31.55 0.39 -5.42
N VAL A 433 31.54 1.24 -6.44
CA VAL A 433 30.44 2.16 -6.69
C VAL A 433 29.81 1.83 -8.02
N GLU A 434 28.50 1.66 -8.03
CA GLU A 434 27.73 1.41 -9.24
C GLU A 434 26.79 2.59 -9.50
N LEU A 435 26.75 3.02 -10.75
CA LEU A 435 25.90 4.10 -11.24
C LEU A 435 24.79 3.49 -12.09
N PHE A 436 23.54 3.90 -11.84
CA PHE A 436 22.42 3.47 -12.65
C PHE A 436 22.34 4.26 -13.94
N GLU A 437 22.12 3.57 -15.05
CA GLU A 437 21.93 4.18 -16.36
C GLU A 437 20.45 4.14 -16.74
N GLU A 438 19.78 5.29 -16.64
CA GLU A 438 18.34 5.39 -16.86
C GLU A 438 17.93 4.99 -18.29
N LYS A 439 18.76 5.28 -19.28
CA LYS A 439 18.51 4.93 -20.69
C LYS A 439 18.53 3.41 -20.94
N LEU A 440 19.37 2.68 -20.23
CA LEU A 440 19.53 1.23 -20.40
C LEU A 440 18.81 0.41 -19.32
N GLN A 441 18.21 1.07 -18.32
CA GLN A 441 17.57 0.45 -17.16
C GLN A 441 18.47 -0.57 -16.44
N LYS A 442 19.78 -0.31 -16.42
CA LYS A 442 20.80 -1.23 -15.89
C LYS A 442 21.84 -0.49 -15.05
N TRP A 443 22.44 -1.21 -14.09
CA TRP A 443 23.59 -0.72 -13.34
C TRP A 443 24.86 -0.90 -14.18
N ARG A 444 25.66 0.15 -14.27
CA ARG A 444 26.97 0.10 -14.92
C ARG A 444 27.94 -0.77 -14.11
N PRO A 445 28.99 -1.33 -14.74
CA PRO A 445 30.04 -2.06 -14.03
C PRO A 445 30.62 -1.25 -12.86
N PRO A 446 31.03 -1.93 -11.77
CA PRO A 446 31.55 -1.26 -10.58
C PRO A 446 32.77 -0.41 -10.91
N LEU A 447 32.71 0.87 -10.55
CA LEU A 447 33.83 1.79 -10.59
C LEU A 447 34.55 1.79 -9.24
N LEU A 448 35.86 2.03 -9.28
CA LEU A 448 36.63 2.26 -8.07
C LEU A 448 36.11 3.54 -7.40
N TRP A 449 35.75 3.47 -6.11
CA TRP A 449 35.13 4.60 -5.39
C TRP A 449 35.95 5.90 -5.46
N LYS A 450 37.27 5.81 -5.64
CA LYS A 450 38.19 6.96 -5.79
C LYS A 450 37.81 7.88 -6.95
N MET A 451 37.25 7.31 -8.03
CA MET A 451 36.82 8.08 -9.19
C MET A 451 35.62 9.01 -8.90
N LEU A 452 34.90 8.83 -7.78
CA LEU A 452 33.83 9.75 -7.37
C LEU A 452 34.34 11.12 -6.94
N PHE A 453 35.59 11.22 -6.49
CA PHE A 453 36.19 12.49 -6.03
C PHE A 453 36.84 13.27 -7.19
N ASP A 454 37.30 12.55 -8.21
CA ASP A 454 37.98 13.12 -9.38
C ASP A 454 37.03 13.39 -10.55
N ALA A 455 35.79 12.88 -10.52
CA ALA A 455 34.80 13.08 -11.57
C ALA A 455 34.10 14.44 -11.43
N PRO A 456 34.23 15.36 -12.40
CA PRO A 456 33.49 16.63 -12.42
C PRO A 456 31.99 16.45 -12.65
N THR A 457 31.53 15.23 -12.95
CA THR A 457 30.25 14.91 -13.58
C THR A 457 29.22 14.21 -12.69
N ILE A 458 29.41 14.15 -11.37
CA ILE A 458 28.26 13.93 -10.46
C ILE A 458 27.49 15.27 -10.27
N THR A 459 27.36 16.00 -11.37
CA THR A 459 26.55 17.19 -11.52
C THR A 459 25.17 16.74 -11.99
N GLU A 460 24.18 17.02 -11.14
CA GLU A 460 22.77 17.21 -11.49
C GLU A 460 21.85 15.97 -11.58
N ASN A 461 21.07 15.85 -10.50
CA ASN A 461 19.63 15.56 -10.42
C ASN A 461 18.99 14.20 -10.73
N THR A 462 19.58 13.22 -11.45
CA THR A 462 18.81 11.97 -11.73
C THR A 462 19.54 10.65 -11.53
N GLN A 463 20.87 10.63 -11.45
CA GLN A 463 21.58 9.35 -11.46
C GLN A 463 21.51 8.63 -10.09
N LYS A 464 20.85 7.45 -10.06
CA LYS A 464 20.85 6.57 -8.88
C LYS A 464 22.24 6.00 -8.66
N VAL A 465 22.72 6.02 -7.42
CA VAL A 465 24.05 5.53 -7.02
C VAL A 465 23.88 4.48 -5.93
N ARG A 466 24.63 3.38 -6.01
CA ARG A 466 24.73 2.41 -4.92
C ARG A 466 26.17 2.01 -4.65
N PHE A 467 26.48 1.75 -3.39
CA PHE A 467 27.76 1.16 -2.99
C PHE A 467 27.58 -0.35 -2.90
N ARG A 468 28.46 -1.09 -3.56
CA ARG A 468 28.57 -2.54 -3.43
C ARG A 468 29.70 -2.87 -2.46
N LEU A 469 29.38 -3.59 -1.40
CA LEU A 469 30.28 -3.93 -0.30
C LEU A 469 30.55 -5.43 -0.31
N ARG A 470 31.81 -5.81 -0.18
CA ARG A 470 32.23 -7.21 -0.01
C ARG A 470 32.79 -7.41 1.38
N TRP A 471 32.23 -8.38 2.10
CA TRP A 471 32.63 -8.73 3.47
C TRP A 471 33.36 -10.08 3.48
N ARG A 472 34.35 -10.25 4.35
CA ARG A 472 35.01 -11.54 4.63
C ARG A 472 33.96 -12.55 5.04
N SER A 473 34.00 -13.71 4.40
CA SER A 473 33.35 -14.91 4.92
C SER A 473 33.91 -15.19 6.31
N VAL A 474 33.03 -15.30 7.31
CA VAL A 474 33.42 -15.85 8.60
C VAL A 474 33.58 -17.35 8.35
N THR A 475 34.81 -17.80 8.11
CA THR A 475 35.11 -19.23 8.13
C THR A 475 34.82 -19.72 9.55
N SER A 476 33.85 -20.62 9.69
CA SER A 476 33.63 -21.38 10.92
C SER A 476 34.90 -22.17 11.22
N SER A 477 35.67 -21.68 12.18
CA SER A 477 36.76 -22.41 12.82
C SER A 477 36.27 -23.03 14.11
#